data_AF-A0A957T3H0-F1
#
_entry.id   AF-A0A957T3H0-F1
#
_cell.length_a   1.000
_cell.length_b   1.000
_cell.length_c   1.000
_cell.angle_alpha   90.00
_cell.angle_beta   90.00
_cell.angle_gamma   90.00
#
_symmetry.space_group_name_H-M   'P 1'
#
loop_
_entity.id
_entity.type
_entity.pdbx_description
1 polymer ?
#
loop_
_entity_poly.entity_id
_entity_poly.type
_entity_poly.pdbx_seq_one_letter_code
_entity_poly.pdbx_strand_id
1 'polypeptide(L)'
;EYTYGLTYDSLGNILQKAQSDTIFNTPNNGVVQQKTSYNQAYSYNAAPHQPTQIGGHAYTYDFDGNLTGWTDNSSGQNRMVNWDAEDRIISVADQGSTTIYTYDDEDRLAIERGPQGETAFVNRYYTVRNGTVAWKQIWAGDERIATKRQMPAGEVEGMRYFFHKDLLGSTNLVTDANGQVFQFLLYFPSGETWVQEQSDEHRTPYLYTGGYHDEVRDLYNLGARWYEPREQLFYSPDPALVLAVDAVVGNPALLGAYTYAEDNPLRLVDRDGLAPEDVQRAFRAAFGRPDGSLDPAKLRVFTGLVQQQLDSTTIGQSSRLIARVVANTKSKAPAKFKAFATFSAPPLIEINLTRTRDGLKLKNIKIGAFFKQFTVKKGKP
;
A
#
# COMPACT_ATOMS: atom_id res chain seq x y z
N GLU A 1 -17.72 6.84 1.15
CA GLU A 1 -17.23 7.91 0.26
C GLU A 1 -16.13 8.61 1.01
N TYR A 2 -15.06 9.01 0.32
CA TYR A 2 -14.01 9.77 0.97
C TYR A 2 -13.56 10.96 0.14
N THR A 3 -12.97 11.94 0.83
CA THR A 3 -12.17 12.99 0.22
C THR A 3 -10.78 12.95 0.82
N TYR A 4 -9.79 13.34 0.02
CA TYR A 4 -8.38 13.38 0.39
C TYR A 4 -7.77 14.62 -0.24
N GLY A 5 -7.20 15.50 0.58
CA GLY A 5 -6.65 16.78 0.15
C GLY A 5 -5.34 17.07 0.87
N LEU A 6 -4.34 17.46 0.09
CA LEU A 6 -3.05 17.94 0.57
C LEU A 6 -2.85 19.38 0.12
N THR A 7 -2.24 20.19 0.98
CA THR A 7 -1.69 21.51 0.62
C THR A 7 -0.22 21.53 0.97
N TYR A 8 0.57 22.35 0.29
CA TYR A 8 2.02 22.34 0.42
C TYR A 8 2.60 23.74 0.57
N ASP A 9 3.79 23.84 1.15
CA ASP A 9 4.61 25.04 1.14
C ASP A 9 5.43 25.16 -0.17
N SER A 10 6.28 26.18 -0.26
CA SER A 10 7.14 26.40 -1.43
C SER A 10 8.30 25.40 -1.55
N LEU A 11 8.58 24.62 -0.50
CA LEU A 11 9.62 23.59 -0.47
C LEU A 11 9.03 22.19 -0.76
N GLY A 12 7.71 22.09 -0.96
CA GLY A 12 7.03 20.83 -1.19
C GLY A 12 6.62 20.09 0.08
N ASN A 13 6.78 20.69 1.26
CA ASN A 13 6.30 20.09 2.50
C ASN A 13 4.78 20.15 2.60
N ILE A 14 4.16 19.09 3.10
CA ILE A 14 2.72 19.09 3.41
C ILE A 14 2.46 20.15 4.49
N LEU A 15 1.57 21.11 4.25
CA LEU A 15 1.07 22.05 5.26
C LEU A 15 -0.23 21.59 5.91
N GLN A 16 -1.04 20.85 5.14
CA GLN A 16 -2.33 20.36 5.61
C GLN A 16 -2.68 19.05 4.90
N LYS A 17 -3.09 18.05 5.69
CA LYS A 17 -3.71 16.81 5.22
C LYS A 17 -5.15 16.73 5.73
N ALA A 18 -6.09 16.93 4.81
CA ALA A 18 -7.52 16.85 5.06
C ALA A 18 -8.09 15.56 4.44
N GLN A 19 -8.57 14.67 5.29
CA GLN A 19 -9.21 13.42 4.88
C GLN A 19 -10.61 13.35 5.50
N SER A 20 -11.61 12.97 4.70
CA SER A 20 -12.95 12.69 5.22
C SER A 20 -13.39 11.34 4.73
N ASP A 21 -14.03 10.55 5.57
CA ASP A 21 -14.60 9.25 5.22
C ASP A 21 -16.02 9.15 5.80
N THR A 22 -16.99 8.86 4.94
CA THR A 22 -18.41 8.79 5.30
C THR A 22 -19.04 7.54 4.70
N ILE A 23 -19.64 6.72 5.55
CA ILE A 23 -20.41 5.55 5.15
C ILE A 23 -21.86 5.96 5.01
N PHE A 24 -22.42 5.79 3.80
CA PHE A 24 -23.81 6.12 3.51
C PHE A 24 -24.71 4.89 3.59
N ASN A 25 -25.63 4.87 4.56
CA ASN A 25 -26.67 3.84 4.68
C ASN A 25 -27.80 4.10 3.67
N THR A 26 -28.09 5.37 3.41
CA THR A 26 -28.96 5.85 2.32
C THR A 26 -28.31 7.08 1.67
N PRO A 27 -28.75 7.53 0.48
CA PRO A 27 -28.14 8.70 -0.17
C PRO A 27 -28.08 9.97 0.67
N ASN A 28 -28.99 10.13 1.64
CA ASN A 28 -29.08 11.34 2.48
C ASN A 28 -28.68 11.09 3.94
N ASN A 29 -28.28 9.86 4.31
CA ASN A 29 -27.92 9.51 5.69
C ASN A 29 -26.54 8.85 5.71
N GLY A 30 -25.53 9.67 5.97
CA GLY A 30 -24.13 9.27 6.08
C GLY A 30 -23.62 9.37 7.51
N VAL A 31 -22.77 8.41 7.90
CA VAL A 31 -22.07 8.39 9.18
C VAL A 31 -20.58 8.63 8.92
N VAL A 32 -20.06 9.74 9.45
CA VAL A 32 -18.63 10.08 9.38
C VAL A 32 -17.83 9.08 10.21
N GLN A 33 -16.80 8.53 9.60
CA GLN A 33 -15.87 7.61 10.26
C GLN A 33 -14.78 8.43 10.94
N GLN A 34 -14.89 8.61 12.26
CA GLN A 34 -13.98 9.47 13.03
C GLN A 34 -12.52 8.98 12.99
N LYS A 35 -12.30 7.67 12.91
CA LYS A 35 -10.95 7.10 12.83
C LYS A 35 -10.23 7.61 11.57
N THR A 36 -10.90 7.64 10.42
CA THR A 36 -10.32 7.92 9.10
C THR A 36 -10.68 9.31 8.58
N SER A 37 -11.34 10.14 9.39
CA SER A 37 -11.69 11.54 9.06
C SER A 37 -10.93 12.49 9.98
N TYR A 38 -10.07 13.33 9.40
CA TYR A 38 -9.24 14.26 10.14
C TYR A 38 -8.81 15.43 9.27
N ASN A 39 -8.35 16.50 9.92
CA ASN A 39 -7.72 17.65 9.28
C ASN A 39 -6.46 18.00 10.05
N GLN A 40 -5.33 17.46 9.60
CA GLN A 40 -4.03 17.62 10.25
C GLN A 40 -3.30 18.80 9.63
N ALA A 41 -2.93 19.78 10.46
CA ALA A 41 -2.01 20.84 10.07
C ALA A 41 -0.57 20.43 10.43
N TYR A 42 0.38 20.80 9.59
CA TYR A 42 1.80 20.49 9.72
C TYR A 42 2.57 21.77 10.02
N SER A 43 3.65 21.69 10.80
CA SER A 43 4.52 22.83 11.08
C SER A 43 5.98 22.38 11.15
N TYR A 44 6.90 23.21 10.65
CA TYR A 44 8.30 22.88 10.40
C TYR A 44 9.24 23.88 11.08
N ASN A 45 9.06 24.08 12.39
CA ASN A 45 9.66 25.22 13.09
C ASN A 45 11.14 25.02 13.47
N ALA A 46 11.67 23.79 13.36
CA ALA A 46 13.04 23.46 13.79
C ALA A 46 14.02 23.37 12.61
N ALA A 47 13.68 22.64 11.56
CA ALA A 47 14.50 22.48 10.37
C ALA A 47 13.62 22.31 9.12
N PRO A 48 14.17 22.58 7.91
CA PRO A 48 13.47 22.29 6.67
C PRO A 48 13.05 20.82 6.61
N HIS A 49 11.84 20.56 6.11
CA HIS A 49 11.28 19.22 5.91
C HIS A 49 11.03 18.37 7.17
N GLN A 50 11.50 18.78 8.36
CA GLN A 50 11.22 18.09 9.64
C GLN A 50 9.93 18.61 10.28
N PRO A 51 8.80 17.89 10.21
CA PRO A 51 7.58 18.34 10.86
C PRO A 51 7.77 18.27 12.38
N THR A 52 7.66 19.40 13.05
CA THR A 52 7.68 19.52 14.51
C THR A 52 6.31 19.30 15.14
N GLN A 53 5.24 19.47 14.34
CA GLN A 53 3.86 19.27 14.77
C GLN A 53 3.05 18.73 13.59
N ILE A 54 2.23 17.70 13.82
CA ILE A 54 1.23 17.19 12.87
C ILE A 54 -0.08 16.98 13.64
N GLY A 55 -1.10 17.78 13.35
CA GLY A 55 -2.35 17.74 14.10
C GLY A 55 -2.11 17.92 15.60
N GLY A 56 -2.48 16.93 16.41
CA GLY A 56 -2.27 16.93 17.88
C GLY A 56 -0.87 16.48 18.33
N HIS A 57 -0.08 15.87 17.46
CA HIS A 57 1.20 15.26 17.80
C HIS A 57 2.37 16.24 17.64
N ALA A 58 3.21 16.37 18.66
CA ALA A 58 4.49 17.08 18.65
C ALA A 58 5.63 16.08 18.46
N TYR A 59 6.51 16.30 17.49
CA TYR A 59 7.55 15.35 17.05
C TYR A 59 8.95 15.82 17.46
N THR A 60 9.83 14.85 17.69
CA THR A 60 11.25 15.08 18.02
C THR A 60 12.15 14.24 17.13
N TYR A 61 13.36 14.73 16.89
CA TYR A 61 14.36 14.10 16.02
C TYR A 61 15.72 14.07 16.72
N ASP A 62 16.58 13.15 16.29
CA ASP A 62 18.01 13.17 16.64
C ASP A 62 18.79 14.11 15.69
N PHE A 63 20.13 14.10 15.80
CA PHE A 63 20.99 14.96 14.98
C PHE A 63 21.13 14.51 13.53
N ASP A 64 20.93 13.22 13.26
CA ASP A 64 20.94 12.65 11.90
C ASP A 64 19.57 12.85 11.21
N GLY A 65 18.58 13.32 11.96
CA GLY A 65 17.25 13.67 11.48
C GLY A 65 16.27 12.50 11.55
N ASN A 66 16.61 11.41 12.24
CA ASN A 66 15.68 10.33 12.48
C ASN A 66 14.67 10.72 13.55
N LEU A 67 13.42 10.31 13.35
CA LEU A 67 12.34 10.56 14.28
C LEU A 67 12.57 9.80 15.58
N THR A 68 12.71 10.48 16.71
CA THR A 68 12.88 9.86 18.04
C THR A 68 11.56 9.63 18.76
N GLY A 69 10.47 10.23 18.28
CA GLY A 69 9.14 10.01 18.84
C GLY A 69 8.16 11.14 18.59
N TRP A 70 6.96 10.98 19.14
CA TRP A 70 5.95 12.03 19.21
C TRP A 70 5.16 11.97 20.52
N THR A 71 4.58 13.09 20.91
CA THR A 71 3.63 13.20 22.03
C THR A 71 2.36 13.91 21.58
N ASP A 72 1.20 13.33 21.85
CA ASP A 72 -0.10 13.96 21.66
C ASP A 72 -0.32 15.03 22.73
N ASN A 73 -0.47 16.27 22.27
CA ASN A 73 -0.58 17.44 23.12
C ASN A 73 -1.83 17.45 24.02
N SER A 74 -2.84 16.64 23.71
CA SER A 74 -4.11 16.63 24.45
C SER A 74 -4.16 15.50 25.49
N SER A 75 -3.81 14.29 25.08
CA SER A 75 -3.91 13.07 25.89
C SER A 75 -2.61 12.74 26.64
N GLY A 76 -1.48 13.31 26.23
CA GLY A 76 -0.16 12.92 26.71
C GLY A 76 0.28 11.54 26.21
N GLN A 77 -0.47 10.91 25.30
CA GLN A 77 -0.03 9.69 24.64
C GLN A 77 1.23 9.97 23.84
N ASN A 78 2.11 9.00 23.75
CA ASN A 78 3.40 9.15 23.12
C ASN A 78 3.87 7.85 22.47
N ARG A 79 4.72 8.05 21.47
CA ARG A 79 5.57 7.06 20.82
C ARG A 79 7.02 7.46 21.04
N MET A 80 7.87 6.49 21.37
CA MET A 80 9.32 6.62 21.37
C MET A 80 9.89 5.69 20.31
N VAL A 81 10.93 6.14 19.60
CA VAL A 81 11.60 5.40 18.55
C VAL A 81 13.11 5.48 18.82
N ASN A 82 13.77 4.32 18.87
CA ASN A 82 15.21 4.23 19.07
C ASN A 82 15.87 3.65 17.82
N TRP A 83 17.07 4.14 17.54
CA TRP A 83 17.84 3.85 16.33
C TRP A 83 19.20 3.26 16.70
N ASP A 84 19.76 2.44 15.81
CA ASP A 84 21.17 2.06 15.88
C ASP A 84 22.07 3.08 15.16
N ALA A 85 23.38 2.78 15.09
CA ALA A 85 24.37 3.66 14.48
C ALA A 85 24.32 3.65 12.94
N GLU A 86 23.50 2.78 12.34
CA GLU A 86 23.30 2.67 10.90
C GLU A 86 21.95 3.27 10.46
N ASP A 87 21.34 4.13 11.30
CA ASP A 87 20.04 4.77 11.05
C ASP A 87 18.88 3.78 10.84
N ARG A 88 18.91 2.63 11.54
CA ARG A 88 17.82 1.64 11.52
C ARG A 88 17.05 1.65 12.84
N ILE A 89 15.71 1.59 12.78
CA ILE A 89 14.87 1.53 13.98
C ILE A 89 15.11 0.19 14.70
N ILE A 90 15.62 0.24 15.93
CA ILE A 90 15.80 -0.96 16.77
C ILE A 90 14.68 -1.15 17.78
N SER A 91 13.90 -0.11 18.07
CA SER A 91 12.68 -0.28 18.86
C SER A 91 11.68 0.84 18.65
N VAL A 92 10.39 0.50 18.73
CA VAL A 92 9.30 1.46 18.90
C VAL A 92 8.57 1.13 20.20
N ALA A 93 8.23 2.15 20.98
CA ALA A 93 7.48 2.03 22.22
C ALA A 93 6.29 2.99 22.25
N ASP A 94 5.08 2.47 22.46
CA ASP A 94 3.83 3.24 22.52
C ASP A 94 3.27 3.06 23.91
N GLN A 95 3.18 4.14 24.69
CA GLN A 95 2.74 4.06 26.09
C GLN A 95 3.51 3.00 26.92
N GLY A 96 4.80 2.83 26.64
CA GLY A 96 5.66 1.83 27.29
C GLY A 96 5.57 0.41 26.72
N SER A 97 4.58 0.09 25.89
CA SER A 97 4.51 -1.18 25.15
C SER A 97 5.55 -1.17 24.03
N THR A 98 6.51 -2.10 24.04
CA THR A 98 7.72 -2.06 23.19
C THR A 98 7.78 -3.21 22.18
N THR A 99 8.19 -2.89 20.96
CA THR A 99 8.51 -3.82 19.87
C THR A 99 9.96 -3.55 19.49
N ILE A 100 10.75 -4.61 19.42
CA ILE A 100 12.18 -4.57 19.11
C ILE A 100 12.36 -5.16 17.71
N TYR A 101 13.24 -4.52 16.94
CA TYR A 101 13.60 -4.94 15.59
C TYR A 101 15.11 -5.21 15.53
N THR A 102 15.48 -6.23 14.78
CA THR A 102 16.89 -6.53 14.46
C THR A 102 17.02 -6.79 12.97
N TYR A 103 18.20 -6.52 12.44
CA TYR A 103 18.49 -6.56 11.00
C TYR A 103 19.59 -7.57 10.69
N ASP A 104 19.57 -8.10 9.48
CA ASP A 104 20.66 -8.93 8.96
C ASP A 104 21.82 -8.06 8.41
N ASP A 105 22.84 -8.72 7.87
CA ASP A 105 24.02 -8.08 7.27
C ASP A 105 23.74 -7.39 5.93
N GLU A 106 22.53 -7.53 5.38
CA GLU A 106 22.04 -6.85 4.19
C GLU A 106 21.00 -5.76 4.54
N ASP A 107 20.98 -5.30 5.81
CA ASP A 107 20.08 -4.28 6.36
C ASP A 107 18.58 -4.61 6.28
N ARG A 108 18.23 -5.90 6.13
CA ARG A 108 16.82 -6.33 6.09
C ARG A 108 16.34 -6.69 7.48
N LEU A 109 15.07 -6.39 7.76
CA LEU A 109 14.42 -6.82 9.00
C LEU A 109 14.54 -8.35 9.15
N ALA A 110 15.22 -8.80 10.21
CA ALA A 110 15.50 -10.19 10.50
C ALA A 110 14.63 -10.72 11.65
N ILE A 111 14.36 -9.91 12.68
CA ILE A 111 13.47 -10.29 13.78
C ILE A 111 12.65 -9.08 14.19
N GLU A 112 11.34 -9.27 14.34
CA GLU A 112 10.45 -8.42 15.10
C GLU A 112 10.02 -9.17 16.37
N ARG A 113 10.13 -8.52 17.53
CA ARG A 113 9.65 -9.07 18.81
C ARG A 113 8.86 -8.02 19.57
N GLY A 114 7.58 -8.29 19.83
CA GLY A 114 6.70 -7.36 20.53
C GLY A 114 5.57 -8.06 21.30
N PRO A 115 4.49 -7.34 21.65
CA PRO A 115 3.37 -7.88 22.43
C PRO A 115 2.64 -9.06 21.78
N GLN A 116 2.69 -9.17 20.44
CA GLN A 116 2.10 -10.27 19.67
C GLN A 116 3.05 -11.49 19.51
N GLY A 117 4.23 -11.43 20.14
CA GLY A 117 5.26 -12.45 20.06
C GLY A 117 6.40 -12.08 19.12
N GLU A 118 7.05 -13.10 18.57
CA GLU A 118 8.21 -12.95 17.70
C GLU A 118 7.91 -13.41 16.28
N THR A 119 8.36 -12.65 15.29
CA THR A 119 8.46 -13.08 13.89
C THR A 119 9.92 -12.99 13.46
N ALA A 120 10.51 -14.14 13.14
CA ALA A 120 11.83 -14.22 12.50
C ALA A 120 11.66 -14.29 10.97
N PHE A 121 12.30 -13.37 10.27
CA PHE A 121 12.39 -13.30 8.81
C PHE A 121 13.70 -13.98 8.38
N VAL A 122 13.66 -15.30 8.25
CA VAL A 122 14.87 -16.09 7.94
C VAL A 122 15.47 -15.70 6.58
N ASN A 123 14.60 -15.45 5.60
CA ASN A 123 14.93 -14.85 4.31
C ASN A 123 13.62 -14.47 3.58
N ARG A 124 13.74 -13.96 2.36
CA ARG A 124 12.59 -13.59 1.49
C ARG A 124 11.56 -14.72 1.30
N TYR A 125 11.95 -15.99 1.40
CA TYR A 125 11.09 -17.16 1.17
C TYR A 125 10.48 -17.75 2.43
N TYR A 126 10.95 -17.37 3.62
CA TYR A 126 10.63 -18.12 4.83
C TYR A 126 10.58 -17.23 6.07
N THR A 127 9.47 -17.30 6.81
CA THR A 127 9.31 -16.64 8.10
C THR A 127 8.85 -17.62 9.17
N VAL A 128 9.24 -17.40 10.42
CA VAL A 128 8.88 -18.25 11.56
C VAL A 128 8.28 -17.38 12.66
N ARG A 129 7.04 -17.69 13.06
CA ARG A 129 6.38 -17.03 14.18
C ARG A 129 6.52 -17.86 15.45
N ASN A 130 6.87 -17.21 16.56
CA ASN A 130 7.00 -17.80 17.89
C ASN A 130 7.81 -19.10 17.90
N GLY A 131 8.87 -19.17 17.09
CA GLY A 131 9.76 -20.32 16.95
C GLY A 131 9.13 -21.61 16.39
N THR A 132 7.82 -21.63 16.10
CA THR A 132 7.05 -22.88 15.89
C THR A 132 6.19 -22.87 14.65
N VAL A 133 5.72 -21.71 14.21
CA VAL A 133 4.81 -21.58 13.06
C VAL A 133 5.55 -20.99 11.87
N ALA A 134 5.96 -21.86 10.96
CA ALA A 134 6.65 -21.46 9.74
C ALA A 134 5.70 -21.12 8.58
N TRP A 135 6.05 -20.10 7.82
CA TRP A 135 5.36 -19.66 6.60
C TRP A 135 6.34 -19.58 5.43
N LYS A 136 5.95 -20.17 4.32
CA LYS A 136 6.65 -20.09 3.03
C LYS A 136 6.05 -18.99 2.19
N GLN A 137 6.90 -18.07 1.73
CA GLN A 137 6.55 -17.00 0.82
C GLN A 137 6.85 -17.46 -0.62
N ILE A 138 5.85 -17.38 -1.50
CA ILE A 138 5.94 -17.84 -2.89
C ILE A 138 6.00 -16.62 -3.79
N TRP A 139 7.02 -16.57 -4.64
CA TRP A 139 7.36 -15.44 -5.48
C TRP A 139 7.38 -15.82 -6.96
N ALA A 140 6.94 -14.91 -7.81
CA ALA A 140 7.14 -14.94 -9.25
C ALA A 140 7.98 -13.72 -9.64
N GLY A 141 9.26 -13.93 -9.93
CA GLY A 141 10.23 -12.83 -10.02
C GLY A 141 10.24 -12.05 -8.71
N ASP A 142 9.98 -10.74 -8.79
CA ASP A 142 9.94 -9.87 -7.61
C ASP A 142 8.58 -9.75 -6.93
N GLU A 143 7.57 -10.44 -7.41
CA GLU A 143 6.22 -10.32 -6.88
C GLU A 143 5.87 -11.50 -5.96
N ARG A 144 5.53 -11.20 -4.70
CA ARG A 144 4.94 -12.17 -3.77
C ARG A 144 3.52 -12.49 -4.23
N ILE A 145 3.30 -13.71 -4.70
CA ILE A 145 2.02 -14.17 -5.25
C ILE A 145 1.23 -15.03 -4.26
N ALA A 146 1.89 -15.66 -3.30
CA ALA A 146 1.21 -16.43 -2.26
C ALA A 146 2.04 -16.56 -0.98
N THR A 147 1.37 -16.89 0.12
CA THR A 147 1.98 -17.39 1.36
C THR A 147 1.30 -18.68 1.76
N LYS A 148 2.04 -19.59 2.38
CA LYS A 148 1.46 -20.82 2.93
C LYS A 148 2.09 -21.21 4.23
N ARG A 149 1.28 -21.74 5.15
CA ARG A 149 1.79 -22.30 6.40
C ARG A 149 2.45 -23.64 6.12
N GLN A 150 3.61 -23.87 6.71
CA GLN A 150 4.20 -25.20 6.77
C GLN A 150 3.45 -26.03 7.82
N MET A 151 2.86 -27.13 7.38
CA MET A 151 2.23 -28.13 8.24
C MET A 151 3.20 -29.29 8.51
N PRO A 152 3.00 -30.07 9.59
CA PRO A 152 3.75 -31.30 9.82
C PRO A 152 3.66 -32.28 8.63
N ALA A 153 4.67 -33.15 8.51
CA ALA A 153 4.72 -34.13 7.44
C ALA A 153 3.49 -35.05 7.48
N GLY A 154 2.80 -35.17 6.35
CA GLY A 154 1.58 -35.99 6.22
C GLY A 154 0.28 -35.23 6.45
N GLU A 155 0.33 -33.97 6.89
CA GLU A 155 -0.86 -33.12 7.00
C GLU A 155 -1.12 -32.31 5.72
N VAL A 156 -2.39 -32.02 5.44
CA VAL A 156 -2.78 -31.20 4.29
C VAL A 156 -2.41 -29.75 4.55
N GLU A 157 -1.67 -29.14 3.62
CA GLU A 157 -1.37 -27.70 3.62
C GLU A 157 -2.63 -26.89 3.23
N GLY A 158 -3.60 -26.79 4.14
CA GLY A 158 -4.86 -26.07 3.92
C GLY A 158 -4.70 -24.54 3.92
N MET A 159 -3.78 -24.01 4.74
CA MET A 159 -3.53 -22.58 4.88
C MET A 159 -2.61 -22.06 3.76
N ARG A 160 -3.19 -21.86 2.58
CA ARG A 160 -2.56 -21.25 1.40
C ARG A 160 -3.37 -20.02 1.01
N TYR A 161 -2.67 -18.90 0.88
CA TYR A 161 -3.27 -17.60 0.61
C TYR A 161 -2.60 -16.96 -0.60
N PHE A 162 -3.41 -16.55 -1.58
CA PHE A 162 -2.95 -15.95 -2.83
C PHE A 162 -3.23 -14.44 -2.81
N PHE A 163 -2.20 -13.66 -3.09
CA PHE A 163 -2.26 -12.20 -3.09
C PHE A 163 -2.72 -11.68 -4.45
N HIS A 164 -3.69 -10.76 -4.45
CA HIS A 164 -4.17 -10.05 -5.64
C HIS A 164 -3.92 -8.57 -5.42
N LYS A 165 -2.98 -8.03 -6.20
CA LYS A 165 -2.44 -6.69 -6.00
C LYS A 165 -2.99 -5.68 -6.99
N ASP A 166 -3.01 -4.41 -6.60
CA ASP A 166 -3.20 -3.29 -7.52
C ASP A 166 -1.93 -2.99 -8.33
N LEU A 167 -2.03 -1.98 -9.19
CA LEU A 167 -0.95 -1.49 -10.02
C LEU A 167 0.27 -1.00 -9.20
N LEU A 168 0.04 -0.45 -8.00
CA LEU A 168 1.11 0.00 -7.11
C LEU A 168 1.77 -1.17 -6.37
N GLY A 169 1.19 -2.37 -6.46
CA GLY A 169 1.66 -3.57 -5.79
C GLY A 169 1.04 -3.77 -4.41
N SER A 170 0.04 -2.97 -4.04
CA SER A 170 -0.67 -3.12 -2.76
C SER A 170 -1.61 -4.32 -2.81
N THR A 171 -1.66 -5.11 -1.74
CA THR A 171 -2.59 -6.23 -1.64
C THR A 171 -4.02 -5.72 -1.43
N ASN A 172 -4.92 -5.86 -2.41
CA ASN A 172 -6.33 -5.48 -2.21
C ASN A 172 -7.23 -6.67 -1.89
N LEU A 173 -6.81 -7.87 -2.29
CA LEU A 173 -7.61 -9.06 -2.11
C LEU A 173 -6.66 -10.23 -1.85
N VAL A 174 -7.04 -11.08 -0.91
CA VAL A 174 -6.38 -12.35 -0.63
C VAL A 174 -7.42 -13.44 -0.74
N THR A 175 -7.08 -14.54 -1.42
CA THR A 175 -7.96 -15.70 -1.51
C THR A 175 -7.34 -16.93 -0.88
N ASP A 176 -8.16 -17.81 -0.33
CA ASP A 176 -7.75 -19.11 0.20
C ASP A 176 -7.44 -20.13 -0.92
N ALA A 177 -7.13 -21.36 -0.52
CA ALA A 177 -6.88 -22.50 -1.42
C ALA A 177 -8.07 -22.88 -2.32
N ASN A 178 -9.28 -22.47 -1.95
CA ASN A 178 -10.52 -22.76 -2.68
C ASN A 178 -10.95 -21.58 -3.57
N GLY A 179 -10.16 -20.49 -3.62
CA GLY A 179 -10.50 -19.28 -4.35
C GLY A 179 -11.58 -18.43 -3.67
N GLN A 180 -11.89 -18.69 -2.40
CA GLN A 180 -12.79 -17.86 -1.59
C GLN A 180 -12.04 -16.63 -1.09
N VAL A 181 -12.78 -15.53 -0.89
CA VAL A 181 -12.20 -14.29 -0.36
C VAL A 181 -11.84 -14.50 1.10
N PHE A 182 -10.54 -14.35 1.40
CA PHE A 182 -9.99 -14.46 2.74
C PHE A 182 -9.78 -13.08 3.39
N GLN A 183 -9.29 -12.12 2.61
CA GLN A 183 -9.09 -10.73 3.03
C GLN A 183 -9.40 -9.79 1.88
N PHE A 184 -10.01 -8.64 2.15
CA PHE A 184 -10.26 -7.57 1.20
C PHE A 184 -9.85 -6.24 1.83
N LEU A 185 -8.95 -5.52 1.16
CA LEU A 185 -8.41 -4.25 1.61
C LEU A 185 -8.54 -3.17 0.54
N LEU A 186 -8.88 -1.97 1.00
CA LEU A 186 -8.74 -0.74 0.22
C LEU A 186 -7.96 0.28 1.04
N TYR A 187 -7.17 1.09 0.35
CA TYR A 187 -6.29 2.08 0.97
C TYR A 187 -6.70 3.49 0.54
N PHE A 188 -6.47 4.46 1.42
CA PHE A 188 -6.31 5.86 1.03
C PHE A 188 -5.03 6.03 0.19
N PRO A 189 -4.86 7.14 -0.55
CA PRO A 189 -3.66 7.38 -1.35
C PRO A 189 -2.37 7.21 -0.56
N SER A 190 -2.32 7.64 0.71
CA SER A 190 -1.14 7.52 1.57
C SER A 190 -0.87 6.10 2.11
N GLY A 191 -1.71 5.11 1.80
CA GLY A 191 -1.57 3.75 2.30
C GLY A 191 -2.28 3.46 3.62
N GLU A 192 -2.98 4.44 4.20
CA GLU A 192 -3.81 4.21 5.38
C GLU A 192 -4.97 3.29 4.97
N THR A 193 -5.22 2.24 5.75
CA THR A 193 -6.28 1.27 5.43
C THR A 193 -7.66 1.92 5.57
N TRP A 194 -8.40 1.97 4.47
CA TRP A 194 -9.76 2.53 4.42
C TRP A 194 -10.83 1.46 4.69
N VAL A 195 -10.75 0.34 3.96
CA VAL A 195 -11.65 -0.80 4.14
C VAL A 195 -10.80 -2.02 4.44
N GLN A 196 -11.21 -2.79 5.45
CA GLN A 196 -10.60 -4.07 5.77
C GLN A 196 -11.69 -5.05 6.16
N GLU A 197 -11.89 -6.05 5.30
CA GLU A 197 -12.69 -7.23 5.59
C GLU A 197 -11.72 -8.42 5.67
N GLN A 198 -11.77 -9.19 6.74
CA GLN A 198 -10.82 -10.29 6.96
C GLN A 198 -11.50 -11.46 7.65
N SER A 199 -10.94 -12.65 7.43
CA SER A 199 -11.21 -13.82 8.27
C SER A 199 -10.50 -13.68 9.63
N ASP A 200 -11.05 -14.32 10.66
CA ASP A 200 -10.48 -14.37 12.00
C ASP A 200 -9.34 -15.40 12.14
N GLU A 201 -9.09 -16.22 11.10
CA GLU A 201 -8.16 -17.36 11.19
C GLU A 201 -6.67 -16.99 11.08
N HIS A 202 -6.32 -16.06 10.19
CA HIS A 202 -4.93 -15.66 9.93
C HIS A 202 -4.88 -14.28 9.27
N ARG A 203 -3.77 -13.57 9.41
CA ARG A 203 -3.55 -12.28 8.76
C ARG A 203 -2.24 -12.31 7.99
N THR A 204 -2.29 -11.85 6.74
CA THR A 204 -1.10 -11.69 5.93
C THR A 204 -0.53 -10.29 6.14
N PRO A 205 0.74 -10.14 6.58
CA PRO A 205 1.29 -8.84 7.00
C PRO A 205 1.81 -8.01 5.82
N TYR A 206 1.54 -8.39 4.57
CA TYR A 206 2.09 -7.75 3.39
C TYR A 206 1.01 -7.00 2.64
N LEU A 207 0.89 -5.71 2.92
CA LEU A 207 -0.30 -4.92 2.60
C LEU A 207 0.03 -3.84 1.56
N TYR A 208 0.06 -2.57 1.96
CA TYR A 208 0.29 -1.44 1.07
C TYR A 208 1.63 -1.57 0.33
N THR A 209 1.57 -1.51 -1.01
CA THR A 209 2.70 -1.64 -1.95
C THR A 209 3.56 -2.90 -1.80
N GLY A 210 3.08 -3.89 -1.04
CA GLY A 210 3.77 -5.14 -0.75
C GLY A 210 4.71 -5.10 0.46
N GLY A 211 4.82 -3.93 1.10
CA GLY A 211 5.59 -3.70 2.33
C GLY A 211 5.08 -4.51 3.51
N TYR A 212 5.97 -4.78 4.47
CA TYR A 212 5.62 -5.47 5.70
C TYR A 212 4.97 -4.50 6.69
N HIS A 213 3.79 -4.84 7.19
CA HIS A 213 3.03 -4.03 8.15
C HIS A 213 3.19 -4.59 9.55
N ASP A 214 3.78 -3.79 10.43
CA ASP A 214 3.71 -4.00 11.88
C ASP A 214 2.35 -3.50 12.36
N GLU A 215 1.43 -4.44 12.61
CA GLU A 215 0.07 -4.12 13.02
C GLU A 215 -0.05 -3.56 14.45
N VAL A 216 0.99 -3.72 15.28
CA VAL A 216 1.03 -3.16 16.64
C VAL A 216 1.39 -1.68 16.57
N ARG A 217 2.31 -1.30 15.67
CA ARG A 217 2.78 0.07 15.50
C ARG A 217 2.07 0.86 14.41
N ASP A 218 1.32 0.17 13.57
CA ASP A 218 0.75 0.72 12.35
C ASP A 218 1.82 1.35 11.44
N LEU A 219 2.96 0.66 11.32
CA LEU A 219 4.09 1.09 10.50
C LEU A 219 4.36 0.10 9.38
N TYR A 220 4.72 0.64 8.22
CA TYR A 220 5.21 -0.14 7.09
C TYR A 220 6.74 -0.14 7.07
N ASN A 221 7.35 -1.32 7.16
CA ASN A 221 8.73 -1.50 6.74
C ASN A 221 8.73 -1.65 5.20
N LEU A 222 9.29 -0.65 4.53
CA LEU A 222 9.42 -0.62 3.07
C LEU A 222 10.83 -1.03 2.62
N GLY A 223 11.65 -1.63 3.47
CA GLY A 223 13.06 -1.88 3.21
C GLY A 223 13.93 -0.93 4.03
N ALA A 224 14.54 0.06 3.37
CA ALA A 224 15.46 1.00 3.98
C ALA A 224 14.79 1.96 4.99
N ARG A 225 13.48 2.17 4.88
CA ARG A 225 12.74 3.12 5.72
C ARG A 225 11.45 2.55 6.29
N TRP A 226 11.09 3.05 7.46
CA TRP A 226 9.79 2.83 8.09
C TRP A 226 8.85 3.99 7.80
N TYR A 227 7.62 3.67 7.39
CA TYR A 227 6.62 4.62 6.92
C TYR A 227 5.33 4.56 7.74
N GLU A 228 4.86 5.71 8.19
CA GLU A 228 3.57 5.88 8.86
C GLU A 228 2.54 6.44 7.85
N PRO A 229 1.48 5.68 7.53
CA PRO A 229 0.58 6.02 6.43
C PRO A 229 -0.50 7.06 6.78
N ARG A 230 -0.88 7.22 8.06
CA ARG A 230 -1.92 8.16 8.49
C ARG A 230 -1.47 9.61 8.39
N GLU A 231 -0.20 9.87 8.61
CA GLU A 231 0.46 11.17 8.56
C GLU A 231 1.38 11.28 7.35
N GLN A 232 1.54 10.20 6.57
CA GLN A 232 2.36 10.19 5.36
C GLN A 232 3.79 10.64 5.65
N LEU A 233 4.40 9.95 6.61
CA LEU A 233 5.69 10.34 7.15
C LEU A 233 6.63 9.14 7.17
N PHE A 234 7.75 9.24 6.45
CA PHE A 234 8.90 8.39 6.72
C PHE A 234 9.56 8.79 8.03
N TYR A 235 10.05 7.82 8.80
CA TYR A 235 10.66 8.07 10.11
C TYR A 235 12.13 8.47 10.03
N SER A 236 12.76 8.33 8.86
CA SER A 236 14.12 8.78 8.58
C SER A 236 14.18 9.58 7.28
N PRO A 237 15.19 10.45 7.12
CA PRO A 237 15.42 11.17 5.87
C PRO A 237 15.60 10.23 4.68
N ASP A 238 15.28 10.71 3.48
CA ASP A 238 15.47 9.97 2.24
C ASP A 238 16.96 9.72 1.96
N PRO A 239 17.41 8.45 1.85
CA PRO A 239 18.81 8.13 1.58
C PRO A 239 19.31 8.74 0.25
N ALA A 240 18.43 9.01 -0.72
CA ALA A 240 18.82 9.64 -1.97
C ALA A 240 19.42 11.04 -1.77
N LEU A 241 19.09 11.74 -0.68
CA LEU A 241 19.66 13.05 -0.33
C LEU A 241 21.16 13.00 -0.05
N VAL A 242 21.68 11.83 0.35
CA VAL A 242 23.10 11.63 0.67
C VAL A 242 23.78 10.73 -0.35
N LEU A 243 23.11 9.64 -0.76
CA LEU A 243 23.68 8.63 -1.65
C LEU A 243 23.60 9.01 -3.14
N ALA A 244 22.67 9.90 -3.51
CA ALA A 244 22.37 10.22 -4.90
C ALA A 244 22.18 11.73 -5.12
N VAL A 245 23.09 12.55 -4.58
CA VAL A 245 23.02 14.02 -4.63
C VAL A 245 22.77 14.56 -6.05
N ASP A 246 23.41 13.99 -7.07
CA ASP A 246 23.21 14.40 -8.46
C ASP A 246 21.79 14.15 -8.98
N ALA A 247 21.13 13.08 -8.51
CA ALA A 247 19.75 12.77 -8.89
C ALA A 247 18.77 13.81 -8.32
N VAL A 248 19.04 14.30 -7.12
CA VAL A 248 18.23 15.34 -6.45
C VAL A 248 18.33 16.68 -7.18
N VAL A 249 19.51 17.03 -7.71
CA VAL A 249 19.68 18.24 -8.54
C VAL A 249 18.83 18.15 -9.82
N GLY A 250 18.76 16.97 -10.44
CA GLY A 250 17.96 16.73 -11.64
C GLY A 250 16.45 16.60 -11.40
N ASN A 251 16.04 16.25 -10.17
CA ASN A 251 14.66 16.11 -9.77
C ASN A 251 14.42 16.70 -8.36
N PRO A 252 14.13 18.02 -8.26
CA PRO A 252 13.89 18.69 -6.99
C PRO A 252 12.74 18.12 -6.16
N ALA A 253 11.85 17.31 -6.75
CA ALA A 253 10.79 16.63 -6.00
C ALA A 253 11.35 15.61 -4.98
N LEU A 254 12.59 15.16 -5.16
CA LEU A 254 13.31 14.29 -4.21
C LEU A 254 13.82 15.04 -2.97
N LEU A 255 13.70 16.39 -2.92
CA LEU A 255 14.10 17.18 -1.76
C LEU A 255 13.18 16.99 -0.54
N GLY A 256 11.98 16.43 -0.73
CA GLY A 256 11.06 16.13 0.35
C GLY A 256 11.58 14.98 1.22
N ALA A 257 12.43 15.29 2.20
CA ALA A 257 13.22 14.33 2.97
C ALA A 257 12.40 13.21 3.64
N TYR A 258 11.16 13.47 4.03
CA TYR A 258 10.32 12.49 4.73
C TYR A 258 9.07 12.10 3.93
N THR A 259 8.98 12.52 2.67
CA THR A 259 7.79 12.35 1.83
C THR A 259 7.74 10.96 1.21
N TYR A 260 6.53 10.39 1.14
CA TYR A 260 6.31 9.15 0.43
C TYR A 260 5.97 9.42 -1.03
N ALA A 261 6.72 8.78 -1.94
CA ALA A 261 6.41 8.78 -3.37
C ALA A 261 6.29 10.18 -4.00
N GLU A 262 7.17 11.13 -3.63
CA GLU A 262 7.13 12.55 -4.03
C GLU A 262 5.75 13.20 -3.78
N ASP A 263 5.04 12.75 -2.73
CA ASP A 263 3.64 13.10 -2.44
C ASP A 263 2.65 12.86 -3.59
N ASN A 264 3.00 11.94 -4.49
CA ASN A 264 2.14 11.47 -5.58
C ASN A 264 1.93 9.94 -5.55
N PRO A 265 1.37 9.41 -4.45
CA PRO A 265 1.23 7.96 -4.24
C PRO A 265 0.11 7.31 -5.07
N LEU A 266 -0.47 8.04 -6.03
CA LEU A 266 -1.36 7.48 -7.05
C LEU A 266 -0.63 7.11 -8.34
N ARG A 267 0.57 7.66 -8.55
CA ARG A 267 1.41 7.43 -9.73
C ARG A 267 2.73 6.78 -9.36
N LEU A 268 3.32 7.22 -8.26
CA LEU A 268 4.62 6.79 -7.82
C LEU A 268 4.48 5.78 -6.68
N VAL A 269 5.44 4.88 -6.58
CA VAL A 269 5.54 3.91 -5.50
C VAL A 269 6.99 3.88 -5.03
N ASP A 270 7.22 4.01 -3.73
CA ASP A 270 8.51 3.68 -3.14
C ASP A 270 8.40 2.28 -2.52
N ARG A 271 9.11 1.30 -3.08
CA ARG A 271 8.99 -0.13 -2.74
C ARG A 271 10.10 -0.64 -1.82
N ASP A 272 11.25 0.03 -1.86
CA ASP A 272 12.46 -0.32 -1.13
C ASP A 272 12.85 0.76 -0.10
N GLY A 273 12.09 1.86 -0.03
CA GLY A 273 12.37 2.98 0.84
C GLY A 273 13.58 3.78 0.40
N LEU A 274 14.07 3.62 -0.85
CA LEU A 274 15.25 4.32 -1.35
C LEU A 274 14.90 5.37 -2.40
N ALA A 275 13.95 5.07 -3.28
CA ALA A 275 13.53 6.01 -4.30
C ALA A 275 12.14 5.71 -4.86
N PRO A 276 11.38 6.76 -5.22
CA PRO A 276 10.10 6.58 -5.89
C PRO A 276 10.27 6.05 -7.32
N GLU A 277 9.49 5.03 -7.65
CA GLU A 277 9.37 4.48 -8.99
C GLU A 277 8.06 4.87 -9.65
N ASP A 278 8.10 5.16 -10.95
CA ASP A 278 6.89 5.31 -11.75
C ASP A 278 6.41 3.93 -12.21
N VAL A 279 5.30 3.44 -11.67
CA VAL A 279 4.70 2.15 -12.07
C VAL A 279 4.30 2.12 -13.54
N GLN A 280 4.09 3.29 -14.17
CA GLN A 280 3.88 3.36 -15.61
C GLN A 280 5.17 3.10 -16.39
N ARG A 281 6.35 3.42 -15.85
CA ARG A 281 7.65 3.06 -16.45
C ARG A 281 7.78 1.54 -16.51
N ALA A 282 7.46 0.85 -15.40
CA ALA A 282 7.43 -0.60 -15.36
C ALA A 282 6.42 -1.18 -16.36
N PHE A 283 5.20 -0.61 -16.42
CA PHE A 283 4.20 -1.00 -17.42
C PHE A 283 4.68 -0.78 -18.86
N ARG A 284 5.32 0.36 -19.17
CA ARG A 284 5.89 0.64 -20.49
C ARG A 284 7.06 -0.28 -20.82
N ALA A 285 7.89 -0.66 -19.86
CA ALA A 285 8.94 -1.66 -20.09
C ALA A 285 8.33 -3.03 -20.42
N ALA A 286 7.26 -3.41 -19.70
CA ALA A 286 6.57 -4.68 -19.90
C ALA A 286 5.82 -4.71 -21.24
N PHE A 287 5.01 -3.70 -21.57
CA PHE A 287 4.05 -3.72 -22.68
C PHE A 287 4.33 -2.73 -23.80
N GLY A 288 5.28 -1.83 -23.63
CA GLY A 288 5.63 -0.80 -24.61
C GLY A 288 6.72 -1.22 -25.58
N ARG A 289 6.81 -0.46 -26.67
CA ARG A 289 7.90 -0.41 -27.62
C ARG A 289 8.83 0.77 -27.28
N PRO A 290 10.07 0.80 -27.79
CA PRO A 290 10.98 1.92 -27.59
C PRO A 290 10.44 3.29 -28.05
N ASP A 291 9.50 3.30 -28.99
CA ASP A 291 8.82 4.51 -29.49
C ASP A 291 7.69 5.01 -28.57
N GLY A 292 7.47 4.36 -27.42
CA GLY A 292 6.43 4.69 -26.45
C GLY A 292 5.04 4.15 -26.79
N SER A 293 4.84 3.55 -27.96
CA SER A 293 3.60 2.84 -28.32
C SER A 293 3.53 1.48 -27.64
N LEU A 294 2.35 0.87 -27.59
CA LEU A 294 2.18 -0.47 -27.03
C LEU A 294 2.57 -1.55 -28.04
N ASP A 295 3.21 -2.61 -27.56
CA ASP A 295 3.54 -3.78 -28.35
C ASP A 295 2.30 -4.70 -28.53
N PRO A 296 1.74 -4.81 -29.75
CA PRO A 296 0.56 -5.63 -30.00
C PRO A 296 0.81 -7.12 -29.76
N ALA A 297 2.06 -7.60 -29.88
CA ALA A 297 2.38 -9.02 -29.63
C ALA A 297 2.28 -9.34 -28.14
N LYS A 298 2.86 -8.48 -27.29
CA LYS A 298 2.77 -8.62 -25.83
C LYS A 298 1.34 -8.46 -25.34
N LEU A 299 0.59 -7.51 -25.90
CA LEU A 299 -0.83 -7.33 -25.59
C LEU A 299 -1.65 -8.55 -26.01
N ARG A 300 -1.33 -9.19 -27.14
CA ARG A 300 -1.98 -10.43 -27.59
C ARG A 300 -1.70 -11.59 -26.64
N VAL A 301 -0.47 -11.77 -26.16
CA VAL A 301 -0.12 -12.81 -25.17
C VAL A 301 -0.91 -12.58 -23.87
N PHE A 302 -0.91 -11.35 -23.36
CA PHE A 302 -1.67 -10.99 -22.16
C PHE A 302 -3.18 -11.24 -22.35
N THR A 303 -3.73 -10.82 -23.48
CA THR A 303 -5.12 -11.06 -23.85
C THR A 303 -5.44 -12.55 -23.91
N GLY A 304 -4.54 -13.36 -24.48
CA GLY A 304 -4.69 -14.81 -24.55
C GLY A 304 -4.71 -15.47 -23.17
N LEU A 305 -3.82 -15.05 -22.27
CA LEU A 305 -3.79 -15.54 -20.88
C LEU A 305 -5.07 -15.16 -20.13
N VAL A 306 -5.54 -13.91 -20.28
CA VAL A 306 -6.81 -13.46 -19.69
C VAL A 306 -7.98 -14.29 -20.23
N GLN A 307 -8.04 -14.52 -21.55
CA GLN A 307 -9.12 -15.30 -22.15
C GLN A 307 -9.07 -16.78 -21.74
N GLN A 308 -7.88 -17.37 -21.67
CA GLN A 308 -7.68 -18.74 -21.19
C GLN A 308 -8.18 -18.90 -19.75
N GLN A 309 -7.92 -17.92 -18.88
CA GLN A 309 -8.41 -17.93 -17.51
C GLN A 309 -9.94 -17.80 -17.41
N LEU A 310 -10.54 -16.99 -18.29
CA LEU A 310 -11.99 -16.87 -18.39
C LEU A 310 -12.63 -18.18 -18.87
N ASP A 311 -12.00 -18.85 -19.83
CA ASP A 311 -12.51 -20.10 -20.44
C ASP A 311 -12.30 -21.33 -19.53
N SER A 312 -11.24 -21.36 -18.72
CA SER A 312 -10.96 -22.45 -17.78
C SER A 312 -11.86 -22.44 -16.55
N THR A 313 -12.60 -21.36 -16.31
CA THR A 313 -13.45 -21.19 -15.14
C THR A 313 -14.89 -21.47 -15.52
N THR A 314 -15.46 -22.59 -15.09
CA THR A 314 -16.92 -22.77 -15.10
C THR A 314 -17.50 -21.70 -14.16
N ILE A 315 -18.08 -20.62 -14.69
CA ILE A 315 -18.67 -19.54 -13.89
C ILE A 315 -20.01 -20.03 -13.32
N GLY A 316 -19.93 -21.01 -12.40
CA GLY A 316 -21.01 -21.58 -11.62
C GLY A 316 -20.72 -21.38 -10.14
N GLN A 317 -21.55 -20.56 -9.49
CA GLN A 317 -21.69 -20.25 -8.05
C GLN A 317 -20.47 -19.99 -7.15
N SER A 318 -19.22 -20.31 -7.51
CA SER A 318 -18.05 -20.04 -6.66
C SER A 318 -16.78 -19.88 -7.49
N SER A 319 -16.58 -18.68 -8.06
CA SER A 319 -15.29 -18.21 -8.58
C SER A 319 -15.40 -16.70 -8.85
N ARG A 320 -15.05 -15.89 -7.85
CA ARG A 320 -15.12 -14.41 -7.89
C ARG A 320 -13.81 -13.75 -8.32
N LEU A 321 -12.85 -14.52 -8.84
CA LEU A 321 -11.48 -14.07 -8.99
C LEU A 321 -11.09 -13.90 -10.45
N ILE A 322 -10.32 -12.84 -10.68
CA ILE A 322 -9.61 -12.50 -11.93
C ILE A 322 -10.47 -11.76 -12.96
N ALA A 323 -10.94 -10.58 -12.57
CA ALA A 323 -10.95 -9.33 -13.37
C ALA A 323 -11.84 -8.29 -12.66
N ARG A 324 -11.39 -7.80 -11.50
CA ARG A 324 -11.84 -6.51 -10.97
C ARG A 324 -10.69 -5.52 -10.91
N VAL A 325 -9.88 -5.49 -11.97
CA VAL A 325 -9.16 -4.28 -12.36
C VAL A 325 -10.22 -3.40 -13.03
N VAL A 326 -10.87 -2.54 -12.23
CA VAL A 326 -11.93 -1.57 -12.61
C VAL A 326 -12.75 -2.02 -13.82
N ALA A 327 -13.47 -3.14 -13.68
CA ALA A 327 -14.45 -3.54 -14.68
C ALA A 327 -15.66 -2.60 -14.55
N ASN A 328 -15.72 -1.55 -15.37
CA ASN A 328 -16.95 -0.80 -15.59
C ASN A 328 -17.92 -1.71 -16.34
N THR A 329 -18.65 -2.55 -15.62
CA THR A 329 -19.76 -3.27 -16.23
C THR A 329 -20.84 -2.25 -16.55
N LYS A 330 -20.86 -1.75 -17.79
CA LYS A 330 -22.02 -1.07 -18.41
C LYS A 330 -23.20 -2.04 -18.57
N SER A 331 -23.51 -2.85 -17.56
CA SER A 331 -24.75 -3.60 -17.50
C SER A 331 -25.76 -2.76 -16.73
N LYS A 332 -26.84 -2.37 -17.41
CA LYS A 332 -28.10 -1.91 -16.79
C LYS A 332 -28.76 -3.07 -16.01
N ALA A 333 -28.04 -3.68 -15.07
CA ALA A 333 -28.57 -4.72 -14.20
C ALA A 333 -29.08 -4.06 -12.91
N PRO A 334 -30.32 -4.33 -12.50
CA PRO A 334 -30.84 -3.86 -11.21
C PRO A 334 -30.23 -4.72 -10.10
N ALA A 335 -28.99 -4.43 -9.69
CA ALA A 335 -28.29 -5.19 -8.65
C ALA A 335 -28.11 -4.32 -7.40
N LYS A 336 -28.66 -4.80 -6.27
CA LYS A 336 -28.61 -4.22 -4.92
C LYS A 336 -27.20 -4.23 -4.27
N PHE A 337 -26.14 -4.18 -5.06
CA PHE A 337 -24.76 -4.07 -4.59
C PHE A 337 -24.09 -2.89 -5.29
N LYS A 338 -24.04 -1.74 -4.59
CA LYS A 338 -23.23 -0.59 -5.02
C LYS A 338 -21.77 -1.00 -4.90
N ALA A 339 -21.07 -1.08 -6.03
CA ALA A 339 -19.64 -1.26 -6.05
C ALA A 339 -18.96 -0.08 -5.33
N PHE A 340 -18.02 -0.43 -4.46
CA PHE A 340 -17.14 0.42 -3.67
C PHE A 340 -16.42 1.45 -4.55
N ALA A 341 -16.30 2.69 -4.05
CA ALA A 341 -15.50 3.80 -4.56
C ALA A 341 -15.66 4.14 -6.06
N THR A 342 -16.39 5.21 -6.37
CA THR A 342 -16.30 5.81 -7.70
C THR A 342 -15.03 6.64 -7.79
N PHE A 343 -13.95 6.04 -8.30
CA PHE A 343 -12.76 6.79 -8.70
C PHE A 343 -13.16 7.70 -9.88
N SER A 344 -13.05 9.02 -9.70
CA SER A 344 -13.33 9.99 -10.77
C SER A 344 -12.23 10.01 -11.85
N ALA A 345 -11.11 9.34 -11.61
CA ALA A 345 -10.03 9.13 -12.56
C ALA A 345 -10.29 7.87 -13.41
N PRO A 346 -10.17 7.92 -14.75
CA PRO A 346 -10.19 6.73 -15.57
C PRO A 346 -9.07 5.74 -15.15
N PRO A 347 -9.30 4.42 -15.17
CA PRO A 347 -8.29 3.46 -14.76
C PRO A 347 -7.08 3.49 -15.73
N LEU A 348 -5.88 3.24 -15.20
CA LEU A 348 -4.68 3.14 -16.04
C LEU A 348 -4.80 1.98 -17.05
N ILE A 349 -5.46 0.89 -16.66
CA ILE A 349 -5.80 -0.24 -17.52
C ILE A 349 -7.28 -0.56 -17.31
N GLU A 350 -8.07 -0.53 -18.38
CA GLU A 350 -9.49 -0.92 -18.39
C GLU A 350 -9.63 -2.25 -19.14
N ILE A 351 -9.98 -3.32 -18.43
CA ILE A 351 -10.31 -4.62 -19.04
C ILE A 351 -11.82 -4.68 -19.23
N ASN A 352 -12.29 -4.54 -20.47
CA ASN A 352 -13.70 -4.58 -20.80
C ASN A 352 -14.12 -6.00 -21.14
N LEU A 353 -15.05 -6.55 -20.36
CA LEU A 353 -15.64 -7.87 -20.59
C LEU A 353 -17.06 -7.75 -21.18
N THR A 354 -17.53 -8.78 -21.87
CA THR A 354 -18.92 -8.88 -22.35
C THR A 354 -19.48 -10.26 -22.04
N ARG A 355 -20.72 -10.29 -21.56
CA ARG A 355 -21.43 -11.54 -21.27
C ARG A 355 -21.99 -12.14 -22.56
N THR A 356 -21.68 -13.41 -22.79
CA THR A 356 -22.16 -14.21 -23.92
C THR A 356 -22.91 -15.44 -23.40
N ARG A 357 -23.48 -16.25 -24.30
CA ARG A 357 -24.18 -17.49 -23.94
C ARG A 357 -23.26 -18.52 -23.28
N ASP A 358 -21.96 -18.47 -23.58
CA ASP A 358 -20.95 -19.41 -23.09
C ASP A 358 -20.20 -18.90 -21.84
N GLY A 359 -20.54 -17.70 -21.33
CA GLY A 359 -19.82 -17.05 -20.22
C GLY A 359 -19.33 -15.64 -20.53
N LEU A 360 -18.41 -15.12 -19.71
CA LEU A 360 -17.76 -13.83 -19.94
C LEU A 360 -16.65 -13.98 -21.00
N LYS A 361 -16.68 -13.17 -22.05
CA LYS A 361 -15.61 -13.06 -23.05
C LYS A 361 -14.96 -11.69 -22.97
N LEU A 362 -13.66 -11.62 -23.24
CA LEU A 362 -12.97 -10.33 -23.34
C LEU A 362 -13.50 -9.55 -24.54
N LYS A 363 -13.89 -8.29 -24.31
CA LYS A 363 -14.33 -7.37 -25.37
C LYS A 363 -13.15 -6.57 -25.91
N ASN A 364 -12.41 -5.91 -25.02
CA ASN A 364 -11.17 -5.20 -25.32
C ASN A 364 -10.42 -4.84 -24.02
N ILE A 365 -9.18 -4.42 -24.17
CA ILE A 365 -8.39 -3.80 -23.12
C ILE A 365 -8.08 -2.38 -23.59
N LYS A 366 -8.34 -1.38 -22.75
CA LYS A 366 -7.91 0.01 -22.99
C LYS A 366 -6.86 0.40 -21.96
N ILE A 367 -5.99 1.32 -22.34
CA ILE A 367 -4.99 1.91 -21.44
C ILE A 367 -5.32 3.40 -21.35
N GLY A 368 -5.48 3.87 -20.11
CA GLY A 368 -5.86 5.25 -19.79
C GLY A 368 -4.77 6.24 -20.20
N ALA A 369 -5.18 7.49 -20.49
CA ALA A 369 -4.24 8.56 -20.77
C ALA A 369 -3.51 9.02 -19.49
N PHE A 370 -2.28 9.50 -19.66
CA PHE A 370 -1.40 10.05 -18.64
C PHE A 370 -2.11 11.07 -17.73
N PHE A 371 -2.05 10.87 -16.42
CA PHE A 371 -2.42 11.92 -15.46
C PHE A 371 -1.19 12.76 -15.14
N LYS A 372 -1.19 14.04 -15.54
CA LYS A 372 -0.19 15.01 -15.07
C LYS A 372 -0.63 15.78 -13.82
N GLN A 373 -1.93 15.84 -13.54
CA GLN A 373 -2.51 16.53 -12.37
C GLN A 373 -3.92 15.97 -12.14
N PHE A 374 -4.27 15.64 -10.90
CA PHE A 374 -5.67 15.59 -10.48
C PHE A 374 -5.98 16.88 -9.71
N THR A 375 -7.09 17.52 -10.07
CA THR A 375 -7.67 18.62 -9.29
C THR A 375 -8.87 18.08 -8.54
N VAL A 376 -8.79 18.01 -7.22
CA VAL A 376 -9.96 17.82 -6.36
C VAL A 376 -10.82 19.07 -6.50
N LYS A 377 -11.95 18.96 -7.22
CA LYS A 377 -12.86 20.10 -7.40
C LYS A 377 -13.71 20.27 -6.15
N LYS A 378 -13.48 21.41 -5.48
CA LYS A 378 -14.26 21.99 -4.38
C LYS A 378 -15.73 22.12 -4.77
N GLY A 379 -16.63 21.43 -4.08
CA GLY A 379 -18.03 21.84 -4.04
C GLY A 379 -18.12 23.22 -3.40
N LYS A 380 -18.70 24.20 -4.11
CA LYS A 380 -19.06 25.51 -3.54
C LYS A 380 -20.25 25.33 -2.56
N PRO A 381 -20.38 26.23 -1.57
CA PRO A 381 -20.96 25.97 -0.24
C PRO A 381 -22.38 25.40 -0.22
#